data_AF-A0A0B3SRD4-F1
#
_entry.id   AF-A0A0B3SRD4-F1
#
_cell.length_a   1.000
_cell.length_b   1.000
_cell.length_c   1.000
_cell.angle_alpha   90.00
_cell.angle_beta   90.00
_cell.angle_gamma   90.00
#
_symmetry.space_group_name_H-M   'P 1'
#
loop_
_entity.id
_entity.type
_entity.pdbx_description
1 polymer ?
#
loop_
_entity_poly.entity_id
_entity_poly.type
_entity_poly.pdbx_seq_one_letter_code
_entity_poly.pdbx_strand_id
1 'polypeptide(L)'
;MTDRLQELRDLVAAVDVARQELSKAYRLCDSTLGLVLVRAEAERAELLEGGVQQPVHSPVKGLPAPCAHRRAHRPGRPAKIDTDAELRAFILARIDALTFPQLEAEVAKAFPPARRVRKSAIHAWWTKHRKALAAHASSRLDDGGAE
;
A
#
# COMPACT_ATOMS: atom_id res chain seq x y z
N MET A 1 -63.55 -13.79 -24.86
CA MET A 1 -63.14 -13.77 -23.43
C MET A 1 -62.19 -14.91 -23.07
N THR A 2 -62.30 -16.07 -23.73
CA THR A 2 -61.42 -17.24 -23.59
C THR A 2 -59.98 -17.03 -24.08
N ASP A 3 -59.80 -16.30 -25.19
CA ASP A 3 -58.49 -16.06 -25.82
C ASP A 3 -57.50 -15.31 -24.91
N ARG A 4 -57.98 -14.22 -24.28
CA ARG A 4 -57.19 -13.42 -23.33
C ARG A 4 -56.81 -14.18 -22.05
N LEU A 5 -57.63 -15.13 -21.62
CA LEU A 5 -57.32 -15.97 -20.47
C LEU A 5 -56.25 -17.02 -20.81
N GLN A 6 -56.24 -17.50 -22.06
CA GLN A 6 -55.21 -18.40 -22.54
C GLN A 6 -53.86 -17.67 -22.68
N GLU A 7 -53.85 -16.47 -23.26
CA GLU A 7 -52.66 -15.63 -23.36
C GLU A 7 -52.03 -15.31 -21.98
N LEU A 8 -52.86 -14.99 -20.99
CA LEU A 8 -52.38 -14.75 -19.61
C LEU A 8 -51.79 -16.03 -18.97
N ARG A 9 -52.37 -17.19 -19.25
CA ARG A 9 -51.86 -18.47 -18.76
C ARG A 9 -50.50 -18.80 -19.38
N ASP A 10 -50.36 -18.56 -20.67
CA ASP A 10 -49.11 -18.79 -21.40
C ASP A 10 -48.00 -17.84 -20.93
N LEU A 11 -48.35 -16.58 -20.65
CA LEU A 11 -47.43 -15.60 -20.07
C LEU A 11 -46.94 -16.03 -18.67
N VAL A 12 -47.84 -16.49 -17.80
CA VAL A 12 -47.47 -16.99 -16.47
C VAL A 12 -46.55 -18.20 -16.58
N ALA A 13 -46.86 -19.14 -17.47
CA ALA A 13 -46.00 -20.30 -17.71
C ALA A 13 -44.61 -19.89 -18.21
N ALA A 14 -44.52 -18.92 -19.12
CA ALA A 14 -43.25 -18.40 -19.62
C ALA A 14 -42.41 -17.73 -18.50
N VAL A 15 -43.07 -16.96 -17.62
CA VAL A 15 -42.41 -16.33 -16.46
C VAL A 15 -41.89 -17.39 -15.48
N ASP A 16 -42.65 -18.45 -15.22
CA ASP A 16 -42.21 -19.54 -14.34
C ASP A 16 -41.00 -20.28 -14.90
N VAL A 17 -40.99 -20.55 -16.22
CA VAL A 17 -39.84 -21.14 -16.90
C VAL A 17 -38.61 -20.23 -16.79
N ALA A 18 -38.77 -18.93 -17.08
CA ALA A 18 -37.67 -17.96 -16.95
C ALA A 18 -37.11 -17.90 -15.53
N ARG A 19 -37.98 -17.96 -14.50
CA ARG A 19 -37.57 -18.00 -13.10
C ARG A 19 -36.80 -19.28 -12.75
N GLN A 20 -37.23 -20.42 -13.28
CA GLN A 20 -36.53 -21.70 -13.08
C GLN A 20 -35.15 -21.69 -13.71
N GLU A 21 -35.00 -21.17 -14.93
CA GLU A 21 -33.70 -21.08 -15.60
C GLU A 21 -32.75 -20.13 -14.87
N LEU A 22 -33.25 -18.97 -14.41
CA LEU A 22 -32.48 -18.04 -13.59
C LEU A 22 -31.98 -18.70 -12.30
N SER A 23 -32.83 -19.48 -11.62
CA SER A 23 -32.45 -20.22 -10.42
C SER A 23 -31.39 -21.29 -10.68
N LYS A 24 -31.42 -21.96 -11.85
CA LYS A 24 -30.37 -22.90 -12.26
C LYS A 24 -29.04 -22.17 -12.49
N ALA A 25 -29.07 -21.05 -13.20
CA ALA A 25 -27.88 -20.23 -13.45
C ALA A 25 -27.23 -19.76 -12.14
N TYR A 26 -28.03 -19.25 -11.19
CA TYR A 26 -27.51 -18.85 -9.87
C TYR A 26 -26.85 -20.00 -9.11
N ARG A 27 -27.45 -21.19 -9.12
CA ARG A 27 -26.86 -22.37 -8.46
C ARG A 27 -25.54 -22.79 -9.10
N LEU A 28 -25.41 -22.68 -10.42
CA LEU A 28 -24.16 -22.96 -11.12
C LEU A 28 -23.09 -21.92 -10.80
N CYS A 29 -23.44 -20.64 -10.71
CA CYS A 29 -22.51 -19.60 -10.30
C CYS A 29 -22.02 -19.80 -8.87
N ASP A 30 -22.93 -20.10 -7.93
CA ASP A 30 -22.61 -20.32 -6.53
C ASP A 30 -21.70 -21.53 -6.32
N SER A 31 -21.99 -22.65 -7.00
CA SER A 31 -21.14 -23.85 -6.93
C SER A 31 -19.75 -23.62 -7.56
N THR A 32 -19.69 -22.90 -8.68
CA THR A 32 -18.42 -22.56 -9.34
C THR A 32 -17.59 -21.64 -8.46
N LEU A 33 -18.21 -20.64 -7.81
CA LEU A 33 -17.53 -19.75 -6.89
C LEU A 33 -16.97 -20.51 -5.69
N GLY A 34 -17.74 -21.45 -5.12
CA GLY A 34 -17.27 -22.33 -4.06
C GLY A 34 -16.03 -23.14 -4.45
N LEU A 35 -16.03 -23.73 -5.64
CA LEU A 35 -14.87 -24.48 -6.15
C LEU A 35 -13.62 -23.62 -6.34
N VAL A 36 -13.79 -22.40 -6.87
CA VAL A 36 -12.69 -21.44 -7.04
C VAL A 36 -12.09 -21.04 -5.70
N LEU A 37 -12.93 -20.80 -4.68
CA LEU A 37 -12.46 -20.47 -3.34
C LEU A 37 -11.64 -21.61 -2.72
N VAL A 38 -12.15 -22.85 -2.76
CA VAL A 38 -11.42 -24.03 -2.27
C VAL A 38 -10.08 -24.20 -2.98
N ARG A 39 -10.05 -23.99 -4.31
CA ARG A 39 -8.80 -24.06 -5.07
C ARG A 39 -7.79 -22.98 -4.66
N ALA A 40 -8.25 -21.74 -4.50
CA ALA A 40 -7.40 -20.63 -4.08
C ALA A 40 -6.83 -20.83 -2.66
N GLU A 41 -7.62 -21.41 -1.76
CA GLU A 41 -7.17 -21.76 -0.40
C GLU A 41 -6.10 -22.86 -0.42
N ALA A 42 -6.28 -23.88 -1.25
CA ALA A 42 -5.29 -24.96 -1.41
C ALA A 42 -3.96 -24.42 -1.98
N GLU A 43 -4.00 -23.58 -3.02
CA GLU A 43 -2.79 -22.96 -3.59
C GLU A 43 -2.07 -22.06 -2.57
N ARG A 44 -2.83 -21.32 -1.76
CA ARG A 44 -2.26 -20.52 -0.67
C ARG A 44 -1.61 -21.39 0.40
N ALA A 45 -2.22 -22.51 0.77
CA ALA A 45 -1.63 -23.46 1.73
C ALA A 45 -0.33 -24.06 1.18
N GLU A 46 -0.31 -24.45 -0.10
CA GLU A 46 0.88 -24.97 -0.77
C GLU A 46 2.02 -23.92 -0.82
N LEU A 47 1.71 -22.65 -1.06
CA LEU A 47 2.70 -21.57 -1.02
C LEU A 47 3.26 -21.31 0.39
N LEU A 48 2.45 -21.50 1.43
CA LEU A 48 2.89 -21.38 2.82
C LEU A 48 3.75 -22.57 3.24
N GLU A 49 3.40 -23.79 2.81
CA GLU A 49 4.19 -25.00 3.08
C GLU A 49 5.48 -25.04 2.24
N GLY A 50 5.46 -24.52 1.00
CA GLY A 50 6.62 -24.39 0.11
C GLY A 50 7.51 -23.18 0.41
N GLY A 51 7.11 -22.30 1.32
CA GLY A 51 7.75 -21.02 1.62
C GLY A 51 8.87 -21.11 2.67
N VAL A 52 10.11 -21.03 2.18
CA VAL A 52 11.39 -20.88 2.91
C VAL A 52 11.94 -22.17 3.54
N GLN A 53 12.41 -23.10 2.69
CA GLN A 53 13.15 -24.29 3.13
C GLN A 53 14.54 -24.00 3.73
N GLN A 54 14.98 -22.75 3.88
CA GLN A 54 16.23 -22.47 4.61
C GLN A 54 16.12 -21.22 5.49
N PRO A 55 16.41 -21.35 6.80
CA PRO A 55 16.70 -20.18 7.63
C PRO A 55 17.85 -19.40 6.99
N VAL A 56 17.62 -18.12 6.67
CA VAL A 56 18.68 -17.16 6.26
C VAL A 56 19.59 -16.80 7.46
N HIS A 57 19.61 -17.64 8.49
CA HIS A 57 20.39 -17.49 9.71
C HIS A 57 21.65 -18.36 9.72
N SER A 58 22.04 -18.96 8.59
CA SER A 58 23.39 -19.50 8.48
C SER A 58 24.38 -18.37 8.80
N PRO A 59 25.27 -18.53 9.80
CA PRO A 59 26.35 -17.58 10.00
C PRO A 59 27.13 -17.55 8.69
N VAL A 60 27.19 -16.39 8.04
CA VAL A 60 27.98 -16.21 6.82
C VAL A 60 29.45 -16.42 7.21
N LYS A 61 29.92 -17.67 7.08
CA LYS A 61 31.26 -18.07 7.46
C LYS A 61 32.22 -17.46 6.44
N GLY A 62 33.09 -16.57 6.90
CA GLY A 62 34.14 -15.96 6.07
C GLY A 62 33.92 -14.50 5.64
N LEU A 63 33.01 -13.75 6.28
CA LEU A 63 33.05 -12.29 6.13
C LEU A 63 34.39 -11.76 6.68
N PRO A 64 35.17 -11.01 5.89
CA PRO A 64 36.40 -10.41 6.37
C PRO A 64 36.09 -9.49 7.56
N ALA A 65 37.02 -9.42 8.52
CA ALA A 65 36.92 -8.49 9.64
C ALA A 65 36.55 -7.08 9.10
N PRO A 66 35.66 -6.32 9.78
CA PRO A 66 35.17 -5.03 9.31
C PRO A 66 36.31 -4.14 8.77
N CYS A 67 36.46 -4.10 7.45
CA CYS A 67 37.59 -3.45 6.83
C CYS A 67 37.37 -1.92 6.84
N ALA A 68 38.43 -1.16 6.53
CA ALA A 68 38.41 0.31 6.45
C ALA A 68 37.22 0.87 5.63
N HIS A 69 36.64 0.08 4.72
CA HIS A 69 35.40 0.37 3.99
C HIS A 69 34.22 0.74 4.91
N ARG A 70 33.98 0.02 6.02
CA ARG A 70 32.91 0.36 6.97
C ARG A 70 33.18 1.63 7.78
N ARG A 71 34.44 2.05 7.93
CA ARG A 71 34.84 3.34 8.53
C ARG A 71 34.73 4.50 7.53
N ALA A 72 34.88 4.21 6.24
CA ALA A 72 34.64 5.16 5.15
C ALA A 72 33.13 5.42 4.93
N HIS A 73 32.29 4.41 5.14
CA HIS A 73 30.88 4.66 5.47
C HIS A 73 30.87 5.45 6.77
N ARG A 74 30.41 6.70 6.77
CA ARG A 74 30.16 7.48 8.00
C ARG A 74 28.73 7.19 8.48
N PRO A 75 28.49 6.14 9.30
CA PRO A 75 27.21 6.01 9.98
C PRO A 75 26.98 7.28 10.82
N GLY A 76 25.79 7.86 10.72
CA GLY A 76 25.42 9.05 11.50
C GLY A 76 25.52 10.39 10.75
N ARG A 77 25.86 10.43 9.45
CA ARG A 77 25.67 11.68 8.69
C ARG A 77 24.17 12.01 8.65
N PRO A 78 23.74 13.19 9.15
CA PRO A 78 22.33 13.59 9.08
C PRO A 78 21.87 13.64 7.63
N ALA A 79 20.59 13.33 7.39
CA ALA A 79 20.04 13.37 6.04
C ALA A 79 20.12 14.82 5.52
N LYS A 80 20.24 15.00 4.20
CA LYS A 80 20.26 16.36 3.61
C LYS A 80 19.05 17.20 4.04
N ILE A 81 17.89 16.57 4.19
CA ILE A 81 16.64 17.19 4.63
C ILE A 81 16.73 17.66 6.10
N ASP A 82 17.51 17.00 6.96
CA ASP A 82 17.72 17.44 8.34
C ASP A 82 18.63 18.66 8.43
N THR A 83 19.62 18.76 7.53
CA THR A 83 20.61 19.84 7.50
C THR A 83 20.14 21.09 6.77
N ASP A 84 19.14 20.98 5.92
CA ASP A 84 18.65 22.06 5.06
C ASP A 84 17.23 22.46 5.48
N ALA A 85 17.13 23.55 6.25
CA ALA A 85 15.86 24.02 6.81
C ALA A 85 14.85 24.44 5.74
N GLU A 86 15.31 25.05 4.65
CA GLU A 86 14.44 25.46 3.54
C GLU A 86 13.90 24.26 2.78
N LEU A 87 14.76 23.28 2.48
CA LEU A 87 14.35 22.03 1.84
C LEU A 87 13.35 21.27 2.73
N ARG A 88 13.60 21.23 4.04
CA ARG A 88 12.69 20.62 5.01
C ARG A 88 11.32 21.30 5.01
N ALA A 89 11.28 22.63 5.09
CA ALA A 89 10.05 23.39 5.08
C ALA A 89 9.28 23.19 3.76
N PHE A 90 9.99 23.19 2.63
CA PHE A 90 9.40 22.95 1.32
C PHE A 90 8.73 21.58 1.21
N ILE A 91 9.40 20.53 1.68
CA ILE A 91 8.88 19.16 1.70
C ILE A 91 7.68 19.07 2.64
N LEU A 92 7.80 19.55 3.88
CA LEU A 92 6.71 19.50 4.87
C LEU A 92 5.44 20.21 4.40
N ALA A 93 5.58 21.35 3.71
CA ALA A 93 4.42 22.09 3.19
C ALA A 93 3.64 21.34 2.10
N ARG A 94 4.21 20.29 1.50
CA ARG A 94 3.66 19.60 0.33
C ARG A 94 3.47 18.10 0.53
N ILE A 95 3.98 17.55 1.64
CA ILE A 95 4.04 16.09 1.85
C ILE A 95 2.67 15.43 1.98
N ASP A 96 1.67 16.17 2.44
CA ASP A 96 0.30 15.68 2.58
C ASP A 96 -0.51 15.80 1.29
N ALA A 97 -0.09 16.67 0.36
CA ALA A 97 -0.79 16.94 -0.90
C ALA A 97 -0.18 16.23 -2.11
N LEU A 98 1.12 15.90 -2.08
CA LEU A 98 1.86 15.36 -3.21
C LEU A 98 2.47 13.99 -2.88
N THR A 99 2.51 13.12 -3.89
CA THR A 99 3.22 11.84 -3.80
C THR A 99 4.74 12.04 -3.79
N PHE A 100 5.51 11.08 -3.26
CA PHE A 100 6.98 11.17 -3.21
C PHE A 100 7.67 11.41 -4.57
N PRO A 101 7.23 10.79 -5.69
CA PRO A 101 7.78 11.12 -7.01
C PRO A 101 7.46 12.55 -7.46
N GLN A 102 6.25 13.06 -7.16
CA GLN A 102 5.88 14.45 -7.46
C GLN A 102 6.71 15.43 -6.63
N LEU A 103 6.94 15.13 -5.34
CA LEU A 103 7.83 15.93 -4.49
C LEU A 103 9.26 15.96 -5.01
N GLU A 104 9.80 14.84 -5.50
CA GLU A 104 11.13 14.82 -6.13
C GLU A 104 11.17 15.75 -7.35
N ALA A 105 10.14 15.72 -8.20
CA ALA A 105 10.06 16.60 -9.37
C ALA A 105 9.98 18.09 -8.96
N GLU A 106 9.16 18.42 -7.97
CA GLU A 106 9.03 19.79 -7.45
C GLU A 106 10.33 20.28 -6.78
N VAL A 107 11.00 19.42 -6.01
CA VAL A 107 12.33 19.71 -5.44
C VAL A 107 13.36 19.92 -6.55
N ALA A 108 13.31 19.14 -7.64
CA ALA A 108 14.24 19.30 -8.75
C ALA A 108 14.05 20.64 -9.50
N LYS A 109 12.82 21.14 -9.56
CA LYS A 109 12.50 22.46 -10.12
C LYS A 109 12.95 23.61 -9.21
N ALA A 110 12.71 23.48 -7.91
CA ALA A 110 12.93 24.57 -6.96
C ALA A 110 14.37 24.68 -6.42
N PHE A 111 15.13 23.57 -6.39
CA PHE A 111 16.46 23.52 -5.77
C PHE A 111 17.57 23.19 -6.77
N PRO A 112 18.78 23.78 -6.58
CA PRO A 112 19.94 23.47 -7.42
C PRO A 112 20.37 21.99 -7.24
N PRO A 113 21.05 21.38 -8.24
CA PRO A 113 21.37 19.95 -8.24
C PRO A 113 22.03 19.43 -6.95
N ALA A 114 22.88 20.23 -6.32
CA ALA A 114 23.57 19.87 -5.08
C ALA A 114 22.61 19.62 -3.89
N ARG A 115 21.49 20.34 -3.85
CA ARG A 115 20.47 20.31 -2.76
C ARG A 115 19.31 19.36 -3.07
N ARG A 116 19.24 18.79 -4.27
CA ARG A 116 18.16 17.86 -4.65
C ARG A 116 18.21 16.57 -3.85
N VAL A 117 17.03 16.00 -3.62
CA VAL A 117 16.82 14.71 -2.97
C VAL A 117 15.90 13.84 -3.82
N ARG A 118 16.15 12.53 -3.81
CA ARG A 118 15.36 11.52 -4.54
C ARG A 118 14.15 11.09 -3.71
N LYS A 119 13.10 10.55 -4.35
CA LYS A 119 11.88 10.07 -3.68
C LYS A 119 12.15 9.11 -2.51
N SER A 120 13.16 8.25 -2.64
CA SER A 120 13.51 7.26 -1.60
C SER A 120 14.09 7.93 -0.35
N ALA A 121 14.87 8.99 -0.52
CA ALA A 121 15.39 9.79 0.59
C ALA A 121 14.27 10.55 1.30
N ILE A 122 13.31 11.10 0.55
CA ILE A 122 12.13 11.76 1.11
C ILE A 122 11.28 10.76 1.91
N HIS A 123 10.97 9.60 1.33
CA HIS A 123 10.21 8.53 1.99
C HIS A 123 10.88 8.04 3.28
N ALA A 124 12.17 7.72 3.24
CA ALA A 124 12.91 7.25 4.40
C ALA A 124 12.94 8.30 5.52
N TRP A 125 13.15 9.57 5.15
CA TRP A 125 13.14 10.68 6.10
C TRP A 125 11.76 10.87 6.75
N TRP A 126 10.68 10.88 5.95
CA TRP A 126 9.32 11.03 6.45
C TRP A 126 8.91 9.89 7.39
N THR A 127 9.22 8.65 7.01
CA THR A 127 8.89 7.46 7.80
C THR A 127 9.53 7.53 9.19
N LYS A 128 10.77 8.03 9.27
CA LYS A 128 11.51 8.21 10.51
C LYS A 128 10.95 9.35 11.39
N HIS A 129 10.51 10.44 10.78
CA HIS A 129 10.15 11.67 11.53
C HIS A 129 8.65 11.87 11.76
N ARG A 130 7.76 11.20 11.03
CA ARG A 130 6.30 11.44 11.12
C ARG A 130 5.73 11.29 12.53
N LYS A 131 6.23 10.35 13.33
CA LYS A 131 5.77 10.16 14.73
C LYS A 131 6.20 11.31 15.64
N ALA A 132 7.46 11.74 15.52
CA ALA A 132 7.99 12.86 16.30
C ALA A 132 7.33 14.19 15.90
N LEU A 133 7.10 14.39 14.60
CA LEU A 133 6.42 15.58 14.08
C LEU A 133 4.95 15.65 14.52
N ALA A 134 4.24 14.51 14.54
CA ALA A 134 2.87 14.45 15.04
C ALA A 134 2.78 14.75 16.55
N ALA A 135 3.73 14.25 17.35
CA ALA A 135 3.79 14.53 18.78
C ALA A 135 4.03 16.04 19.06
N HIS A 136 4.90 16.69 18.28
CA HIS A 136 5.13 18.13 18.40
C HIS A 136 3.95 18.98 17.92
N ALA A 137 3.21 18.53 16.91
CA ALA A 137 1.99 19.23 16.45
C ALA A 137 0.88 19.18 17.53
N SER A 138 0.74 18.05 18.22
CA SER A 138 -0.23 17.91 19.32
C SER A 138 0.12 18.81 20.51
N SER A 139 1.39 18.85 20.92
CA SER A 139 1.85 19.68 22.04
C SER A 139 1.73 21.20 21.79
N ARG A 140 1.73 21.66 20.53
CA ARG A 140 1.63 23.08 20.18
C ARG A 140 0.19 23.61 20.22
N LEU A 141 -0.82 22.73 20.30
CA LEU A 141 -2.23 23.10 20.45
C LEU A 141 -2.67 23.22 21.91
N ASP A 142 -1.91 22.63 22.85
CA ASP A 142 -2.23 22.62 24.29
C ASP A 142 -1.66 23.85 25.05
N ASP A 143 -0.69 24.57 24.47
CA ASP A 143 0.00 25.72 25.12
C ASP A 143 -0.61 27.10 24.74
N GLY A 144 -1.76 27.12 24.05
CA GLY A 144 -2.43 28.32 23.55
C GLY A 144 -3.57 28.86 24.44
N GLY A 145 -3.58 28.48 25.72
CA GLY A 145 -4.67 28.79 26.66
C GLY A 145 -4.18 29.35 27.99
N ALA A 146 -3.56 30.52 27.99
CA ALA A 146 -3.54 31.42 29.14
C ALA A 146 -3.29 32.85 28.63
N GLU A 147 -4.27 33.71 28.90
CA GLU A 147 -4.23 35.17 28.73
C GLU A 147 -3.03 35.83 29.42
#